data_AF-A0AAP0LIW8-F1
#
_entry.id   AF-A0AAP0LIW8-F1
#
_cell.length_a   1.000
_cell.length_b   1.000
_cell.length_c   1.000
_cell.angle_alpha   90.00
_cell.angle_beta   90.00
_cell.angle_gamma   90.00
#
_symmetry.space_group_name_H-M   'P 1'
#
loop_
_entity.id
_entity.type
_entity.pdbx_description
1 polymer ?
#
loop_
_entity_poly.entity_id
_entity_poly.type
_entity_poly.pdbx_seq_one_letter_code
_entity_poly.pdbx_strand_id
1 'polypeptide(L)'
;MMKQHQRYWLESKKGFEENEEKISSDHWGSNNNNNINSNGYCRKQRPKFLPIFLLFSLVCCVYLFAPHLLFPYSLISEQDGVVKVDSSRKASIFTSMPYGTLQCDRTEFRTDTCLMRGDIRTDSSSKSILLFSSNKTQKSWESEEEEIIQHERIKPYTRKWETSVMDTIDELDLIVKQKGGLSDKHHHSCQVNHSVPAIVFSNGGYTGNVYHEFNDGILPLYITAQQFNKRVVFIVLEYHKWWFTKYADILSRLSNYPPINFAADTRTHCFTEVIVGLRIHGELSIDSSLMPENKSIRDFRNVLDKAYWPRIKGLMKEEELVARSTSPPSPESLSIEEFKNGREDTTPRSPKLVILSRKGSRSIINEDELVELAEEIGFQVQVLRPDRTTELARIYMALNSSDAMVGVHGAAMTHFMFIRPSKVFIQIIPLGTDWAAETYYGEPAVKLGLKYMPYKILPKESSLYRDYEKNDPVLKDPESVNSKGWEFTKRVYLDRQMVRLNLRRFGRHLGKAYEYSISS
;
A
#
# COMPACT_ATOMS: atom_id res chain seq x y z
N MET A 1 0.67 -1.65 22.08
CA MET A 1 1.01 -2.36 20.83
C MET A 1 2.20 -1.76 20.06
N MET A 2 2.34 -0.42 19.92
CA MET A 2 3.54 0.22 19.32
C MET A 2 4.89 -0.18 19.96
N LYS A 3 4.95 -0.33 21.29
CA LYS A 3 6.19 -0.69 22.01
C LYS A 3 6.69 -2.12 21.74
N GLN A 4 5.81 -3.03 21.33
CA GLN A 4 6.18 -4.41 21.01
C GLN A 4 6.75 -4.50 19.58
N HIS A 5 6.24 -3.67 18.67
CA HIS A 5 6.76 -3.48 17.32
C HIS A 5 8.15 -2.82 17.31
N GLN A 6 8.37 -1.79 18.13
CA GLN A 6 9.70 -1.18 18.29
C GLN A 6 10.74 -2.15 18.88
N ARG A 7 10.36 -3.00 19.84
CA ARG A 7 11.29 -3.99 20.43
C ARG A 7 11.72 -5.06 19.43
N TYR A 8 10.78 -5.60 18.66
CA TYR A 8 11.08 -6.58 17.61
C TYR A 8 12.08 -6.04 16.57
N TRP A 9 11.94 -4.76 16.20
CA TRP A 9 12.83 -4.10 15.23
C TRP A 9 14.20 -3.71 15.81
N LEU A 10 14.27 -3.29 17.08
CA LEU A 10 15.54 -3.02 17.76
C LEU A 10 16.39 -4.28 17.95
N GLU A 11 15.75 -5.43 18.17
CA GLU A 11 16.42 -6.73 18.23
C GLU A 11 16.89 -7.22 16.85
N SER A 12 16.12 -6.96 15.78
CA SER A 12 16.54 -7.24 14.39
C SER A 12 17.72 -6.38 13.91
N LYS A 13 17.83 -5.12 14.34
CA LYS A 13 18.94 -4.24 13.95
C LYS A 13 20.30 -4.77 14.40
N LYS A 14 20.37 -5.36 15.60
CA LYS A 14 21.61 -5.98 16.13
C LYS A 14 22.09 -7.18 15.32
N GLY A 15 21.19 -7.91 14.65
CA GLY A 15 21.55 -9.06 13.80
C GLY A 15 22.00 -8.69 12.39
N PHE A 16 21.68 -7.48 11.93
CA PHE A 16 22.06 -6.96 10.61
C PHE A 16 23.52 -6.47 10.59
N GLU A 17 23.97 -5.76 11.63
CA GLU A 17 25.33 -5.21 11.71
C GLU A 17 26.42 -6.31 11.80
N GLU A 18 26.10 -7.52 12.26
CA GLU A 18 27.08 -8.62 12.37
C GLU A 18 27.26 -9.44 11.08
N ASN A 19 26.40 -9.28 10.06
CA ASN A 19 26.44 -10.12 8.84
C ASN A 19 26.87 -9.38 7.56
N GLU A 20 27.03 -8.05 7.59
CA GLU A 20 27.45 -7.26 6.42
C GLU A 20 28.95 -7.38 6.09
N GLU A 21 29.80 -7.87 7.00
CA GLU A 21 31.24 -8.07 6.72
C GLU A 21 31.54 -9.28 5.81
N LYS A 22 30.54 -10.07 5.38
CA LYS A 22 30.77 -11.31 4.64
C LYS A 22 30.08 -11.46 3.28
N ILE A 23 29.33 -10.47 2.83
CA ILE A 23 28.57 -10.55 1.57
C ILE A 23 28.84 -9.31 0.72
N SER A 24 30.12 -9.10 0.39
CA SER A 24 30.56 -8.18 -0.65
C SER A 24 31.57 -8.88 -1.56
N SER A 25 31.16 -10.00 -2.15
CA SER A 25 31.70 -10.49 -3.41
C SER A 25 30.70 -11.46 -4.03
N ASP A 26 30.56 -11.35 -5.35
CA ASP A 26 29.92 -12.29 -6.27
C ASP A 26 28.42 -12.11 -6.48
N HIS A 27 28.05 -11.49 -7.62
CA HIS A 27 27.18 -12.10 -8.65
C HIS A 27 27.17 -11.24 -9.94
N TRP A 28 28.11 -11.53 -10.85
CA TRP A 28 27.92 -11.43 -12.30
C TRP A 28 28.35 -12.78 -12.89
N GLY A 29 27.49 -13.39 -13.70
CA GLY A 29 27.64 -14.78 -14.15
C GLY A 29 28.56 -14.97 -15.36
N SER A 30 29.18 -16.16 -15.44
CA SER A 30 29.39 -16.89 -16.69
C SER A 30 29.79 -18.35 -16.46
N ASN A 31 29.33 -19.20 -17.40
CA ASN A 31 29.56 -20.63 -17.55
C ASN A 31 31.03 -21.06 -17.48
N ASN A 32 31.31 -22.22 -16.87
CA ASN A 32 31.88 -23.38 -17.58
C ASN A 32 32.00 -24.63 -16.69
N ASN A 33 31.81 -25.79 -17.34
CA ASN A 33 32.12 -27.13 -16.84
C ASN A 33 33.59 -27.26 -16.44
N ASN A 34 33.86 -27.97 -15.33
CA ASN A 34 34.72 -29.16 -15.32
C ASN A 34 34.76 -29.82 -13.93
N ASN A 35 34.67 -31.15 -13.94
CA ASN A 35 34.98 -32.06 -12.82
C ASN A 35 36.41 -31.83 -12.30
N ILE A 36 36.60 -31.94 -10.98
CA ILE A 36 37.73 -32.63 -10.33
C ILE A 36 37.38 -32.92 -8.85
N ASN A 37 37.59 -34.17 -8.46
CA ASN A 37 37.58 -34.67 -7.08
C ASN A 37 38.75 -34.10 -6.26
N SER A 38 38.52 -33.78 -4.99
CA SER A 38 39.50 -34.06 -3.93
C SER A 38 38.90 -33.96 -2.52
N ASN A 39 39.13 -35.02 -1.75
CA ASN A 39 38.94 -35.14 -0.31
C ASN A 39 39.60 -34.02 0.50
N GLY A 40 38.99 -33.64 1.62
CA GLY A 40 39.63 -32.80 2.64
C GLY A 40 38.80 -32.70 3.92
N TYR A 41 39.09 -33.56 4.90
CA TYR A 41 38.66 -33.43 6.29
C TYR A 41 39.23 -32.15 6.92
N CYS A 42 38.44 -31.40 7.70
CA CYS A 42 38.96 -30.76 8.93
C CYS A 42 37.87 -30.30 9.94
N ARG A 43 37.84 -31.05 11.04
CA ARG A 43 37.63 -30.73 12.47
C ARG A 43 37.00 -29.38 12.92
N LYS A 44 35.92 -29.54 13.71
CA LYS A 44 35.35 -28.58 14.66
C LYS A 44 36.34 -28.11 15.74
N GLN A 45 36.20 -26.85 16.16
CA GLN A 45 36.52 -26.41 17.52
C GLN A 45 35.34 -25.61 18.12
N ARG A 46 35.01 -25.95 19.36
CA ARG A 46 34.12 -25.20 20.28
C ARG A 46 35.01 -24.70 21.43
N PRO A 47 34.67 -23.58 22.10
CA PRO A 47 35.02 -23.41 23.49
C PRO A 47 33.80 -23.67 24.39
N LYS A 48 34.06 -24.35 25.51
CA LYS A 48 33.20 -24.42 26.71
C LYS A 48 34.00 -23.75 27.84
N PHE A 49 33.39 -22.87 28.63
CA PHE A 49 33.67 -22.76 30.07
C PHE A 49 32.40 -22.28 30.80
N LEU A 50 32.21 -22.85 31.99
CA LEU A 50 31.03 -22.86 32.87
C LEU A 50 31.05 -21.71 33.92
N PRO A 51 30.02 -21.57 34.79
CA PRO A 51 29.58 -20.35 35.45
C PRO A 51 29.97 -20.25 36.94
N ILE A 52 29.89 -19.05 37.55
CA ILE A 52 29.89 -18.86 39.02
C ILE A 52 28.89 -17.75 39.42
N PHE A 53 27.83 -18.21 40.11
CA PHE A 53 27.05 -17.67 41.24
C PHE A 53 26.72 -16.17 41.42
N LEU A 54 25.39 -15.92 41.38
CA LEU A 54 24.54 -15.40 42.47
C LEU A 54 25.23 -14.63 43.62
N LEU A 55 24.93 -13.33 43.72
CA LEU A 55 24.60 -12.59 44.95
C LEU A 55 24.35 -11.12 44.58
N PHE A 56 23.10 -10.67 44.58
CA PHE A 56 22.63 -9.38 45.14
C PHE A 56 21.13 -9.27 44.85
N SER A 57 20.38 -9.84 45.79
CA SER A 57 18.94 -9.65 45.97
C SER A 57 18.72 -8.49 46.94
N LEU A 58 17.55 -7.84 46.83
CA LEU A 58 16.88 -7.02 47.84
C LEU A 58 17.46 -5.63 48.14
N VAL A 59 16.94 -4.59 47.48
CA VAL A 59 16.31 -3.41 48.12
C VAL A 59 15.32 -2.77 47.12
N CYS A 60 14.19 -2.27 47.63
CA CYS A 60 13.21 -1.36 46.98
C CYS A 60 12.06 -1.99 46.17
N CYS A 61 11.27 -2.82 46.85
CA CYS A 61 9.84 -2.94 46.59
C CYS A 61 9.07 -2.86 47.92
N VAL A 62 9.05 -1.68 48.55
CA VAL A 62 8.00 -1.28 49.51
C VAL A 62 7.89 0.23 49.41
N TYR A 63 6.90 0.73 48.68
CA TYR A 63 6.11 1.93 48.96
C TYR A 63 5.00 2.00 47.90
N LEU A 64 4.04 1.08 48.04
CA LEU A 64 2.69 1.24 47.52
C LEU A 64 1.77 1.46 48.73
N PHE A 65 0.77 2.34 48.54
CA PHE A 65 -0.45 2.61 49.32
C PHE A 65 -0.52 3.88 50.21
N ALA A 66 -0.99 4.97 49.56
CA ALA A 66 -2.05 5.94 49.96
C ALA A 66 -1.86 6.83 51.23
N PRO A 67 -2.50 8.04 51.37
CA PRO A 67 -3.78 8.47 50.77
C PRO A 67 -3.92 9.95 50.34
N HIS A 68 -5.14 10.25 49.85
CA HIS A 68 -5.75 11.54 49.48
C HIS A 68 -5.53 12.71 50.45
N LEU A 69 -5.50 13.94 49.93
CA LEU A 69 -6.38 15.09 50.25
C LEU A 69 -5.74 16.40 49.74
N LEU A 70 -6.47 17.16 48.91
CA LEU A 70 -6.66 18.62 48.92
C LEU A 70 -7.22 19.09 47.54
N PHE A 71 -8.52 19.41 47.55
CA PHE A 71 -9.35 20.10 46.53
C PHE A 71 -8.93 21.59 46.35
N PRO A 72 -9.49 22.44 45.44
CA PRO A 72 -10.84 22.36 44.84
C PRO A 72 -11.04 22.79 43.35
N TYR A 73 -12.29 22.57 42.94
CA TYR A 73 -13.05 23.00 41.77
C TYR A 73 -12.83 24.45 41.28
N SER A 74 -13.05 24.65 39.98
CA SER A 74 -13.68 25.87 39.44
C SER A 74 -14.59 25.52 38.27
N LEU A 75 -15.87 25.82 38.48
CA LEU A 75 -17.02 25.83 37.57
C LEU A 75 -17.07 27.21 36.89
N ILE A 76 -17.47 27.31 35.61
CA ILE A 76 -18.05 28.45 34.83
C ILE A 76 -17.97 28.02 33.35
N SER A 77 -18.90 28.23 32.43
CA SER A 77 -20.33 28.54 32.38
C SER A 77 -20.67 28.37 30.89
N GLU A 78 -21.74 27.67 30.56
CA GLU A 78 -22.36 27.73 29.24
C GLU A 78 -22.86 29.15 28.99
N GLN A 79 -22.61 29.68 27.79
CA GLN A 79 -23.48 30.68 27.20
C GLN A 79 -23.50 30.49 25.68
N ASP A 80 -24.68 30.11 25.21
CA ASP A 80 -25.05 29.94 23.81
C ASP A 80 -24.83 31.22 23.00
N GLY A 81 -24.19 31.05 21.85
CA GLY A 81 -24.05 32.06 20.81
C GLY A 81 -23.97 31.37 19.45
N VAL A 82 -25.12 31.03 18.89
CA VAL A 82 -25.25 30.48 17.53
C VAL A 82 -24.80 31.54 16.52
N VAL A 83 -23.54 31.45 16.10
CA VAL A 83 -23.08 32.06 14.84
C VAL A 83 -23.02 30.93 13.82
N LYS A 84 -23.98 30.91 12.89
CA LYS A 84 -23.89 30.11 11.67
C LYS A 84 -22.70 30.62 10.85
N VAL A 85 -21.52 30.06 11.10
CA VAL A 85 -20.38 30.17 10.21
C VAL A 85 -20.56 29.12 9.12
N ASP A 86 -20.67 29.59 7.89
CA ASP A 86 -20.66 28.78 6.68
C ASP A 86 -19.48 27.80 6.71
N SER A 87 -19.77 26.50 6.88
CA SER A 87 -18.81 25.43 7.12
C SER A 87 -18.05 24.99 5.84
N SER A 88 -18.18 25.73 4.74
CA SER A 88 -17.74 25.28 3.41
C SER A 88 -16.30 25.62 3.01
N ARG A 89 -15.45 26.18 3.89
CA ARG A 89 -14.03 26.39 3.60
C ARG A 89 -13.12 26.07 4.80
N LYS A 90 -12.82 24.78 5.01
CA LYS A 90 -11.59 24.45 5.74
C LYS A 90 -10.40 24.90 4.88
N ALA A 91 -9.52 25.69 5.50
CA ALA A 91 -8.30 26.22 4.94
C ALA A 91 -7.48 25.12 4.22
N SER A 92 -6.96 25.43 3.03
CA SER A 92 -5.93 24.62 2.36
C SER A 92 -4.78 24.41 3.35
N ILE A 93 -4.07 23.28 3.27
CA ILE A 93 -2.85 23.03 4.06
C ILE A 93 -1.84 24.18 3.92
N PHE A 94 -1.87 24.89 2.80
CA PHE A 94 -1.02 26.05 2.53
C PHE A 94 -1.55 27.37 3.10
N THR A 95 -2.82 27.47 3.52
CA THR A 95 -3.43 28.73 3.94
C THR A 95 -2.75 29.33 5.17
N SER A 96 -2.24 28.50 6.09
CA SER A 96 -1.47 28.95 7.26
C SER A 96 0.01 29.24 6.98
N MET A 97 0.52 28.88 5.80
CA MET A 97 1.95 28.97 5.48
C MET A 97 2.29 30.32 4.83
N PRO A 98 3.28 31.10 5.30
CA PRO A 98 3.67 32.34 4.64
C PRO A 98 4.23 32.14 3.22
N TYR A 99 4.10 33.13 2.36
CA TYR A 99 4.67 33.10 1.00
C TYR A 99 6.21 33.17 1.06
N GLY A 100 6.89 32.41 0.21
CA GLY A 100 8.35 32.30 0.21
C GLY A 100 8.91 31.32 1.25
N THR A 101 8.10 30.38 1.74
CA THR A 101 8.47 29.41 2.79
C THR A 101 8.62 27.99 2.22
N LEU A 102 9.63 27.26 2.69
CA LEU A 102 9.80 25.81 2.57
C LEU A 102 9.76 25.20 3.98
N GLN A 103 8.92 24.18 4.20
CA GLN A 103 8.83 23.47 5.48
C GLN A 103 8.76 21.97 5.24
N CYS A 104 9.62 21.21 5.90
CA CYS A 104 9.61 19.75 5.85
C CYS A 104 9.14 19.15 7.17
N ASP A 105 8.27 18.17 7.09
CA ASP A 105 7.90 17.27 8.17
C ASP A 105 8.62 15.92 7.97
N ARG A 106 9.48 15.61 8.94
CA ARG A 106 10.29 14.38 9.02
C ARG A 106 9.90 13.53 10.22
N THR A 107 8.82 13.85 10.91
CA THR A 107 8.42 13.20 12.16
C THR A 107 7.83 11.81 11.91
N GLU A 108 7.22 11.63 10.75
CA GLU A 108 6.61 10.36 10.37
C GLU A 108 7.66 9.27 10.12
N PHE A 109 7.34 8.06 10.59
CA PHE A 109 8.19 6.88 10.43
C PHE A 109 8.28 6.43 8.97
N ARG A 110 7.19 6.60 8.22
CA ARG A 110 7.02 6.00 6.89
C ARG A 110 7.43 6.87 5.73
N THR A 111 7.38 8.17 5.89
CA THR A 111 7.50 9.12 4.79
C THR A 111 8.02 10.45 5.30
N ASP A 112 8.61 11.22 4.41
CA ASP A 112 8.92 12.61 4.62
C ASP A 112 8.03 13.43 3.68
N THR A 113 7.59 14.60 4.13
CA THR A 113 6.85 15.52 3.26
C THR A 113 7.37 16.92 3.42
N CYS A 114 7.48 17.66 2.31
CA CYS A 114 7.83 19.07 2.32
C CYS A 114 6.76 19.89 1.61
N LEU A 115 6.43 21.04 2.18
CA LEU A 115 5.50 22.02 1.64
C LEU A 115 6.31 23.23 1.18
N MET A 116 6.02 23.70 -0.02
CA MET A 116 6.59 24.92 -0.59
C MET A 116 5.45 25.84 -0.99
N ARG A 117 5.53 27.11 -0.59
CA ARG A 117 4.57 28.14 -1.00
C ARG A 117 5.33 29.37 -1.50
N GLY A 118 5.16 29.76 -2.76
CA GLY A 118 5.78 30.96 -3.30
C GLY A 118 5.96 30.96 -4.83
N ASP A 119 6.99 31.63 -5.33
CA ASP A 119 7.43 31.52 -6.74
C ASP A 119 8.28 30.25 -6.89
N ILE A 120 7.63 29.13 -7.20
CA ILE A 120 8.25 27.79 -7.23
C ILE A 120 8.47 27.38 -8.67
N ARG A 121 9.68 26.91 -8.99
CA ARG A 121 10.08 26.53 -10.35
C ARG A 121 10.79 25.19 -10.35
N THR A 122 10.44 24.32 -11.30
CA THR A 122 11.14 23.04 -11.48
C THR A 122 12.43 23.22 -12.28
N ASP A 123 13.48 22.53 -11.87
CA ASP A 123 14.68 22.30 -12.65
C ASP A 123 14.97 20.80 -12.74
N SER A 124 14.46 20.19 -13.81
CA SER A 124 14.65 18.78 -14.12
C SER A 124 16.13 18.41 -14.28
N SER A 125 16.92 19.31 -14.89
CA SER A 125 18.31 19.02 -15.26
C SER A 125 19.22 18.86 -14.05
N SER A 126 18.94 19.63 -12.99
CA SER A 126 19.68 19.58 -11.73
C SER A 126 18.97 18.73 -10.66
N LYS A 127 17.89 18.03 -11.00
CA LYS A 127 16.98 17.36 -10.05
C LYS A 127 16.58 18.24 -8.86
N SER A 128 16.19 19.49 -9.13
CA SER A 128 15.83 20.44 -8.07
C SER A 128 14.46 21.11 -8.27
N ILE A 129 13.91 21.58 -7.16
CA ILE A 129 12.77 22.50 -7.12
C ILE A 129 13.21 23.77 -6.40
N LEU A 130 13.13 24.88 -7.11
CA LEU A 130 13.59 26.18 -6.66
C LEU A 130 12.41 26.98 -6.10
N LEU A 131 12.61 27.67 -4.99
CA LEU A 131 11.69 28.64 -4.42
C LEU A 131 12.36 30.00 -4.33
N PHE A 132 11.82 30.99 -5.02
CA PHE A 132 12.34 32.36 -4.98
C PHE A 132 11.64 33.15 -3.88
N SER A 133 12.40 33.55 -2.86
CA SER A 133 11.91 34.35 -1.74
C SER A 133 12.25 35.82 -1.92
N SER A 134 11.26 36.69 -1.69
CA SER A 134 11.43 38.15 -1.68
C SER A 134 11.79 38.69 -0.30
N ASN A 135 11.91 37.84 0.72
CA ASN A 135 12.28 38.26 2.06
C ASN A 135 13.77 38.64 2.08
N LYS A 136 14.04 39.93 2.27
CA LYS A 136 15.41 40.44 2.44
C LYS A 136 15.92 40.01 3.81
N THR A 137 16.86 39.08 3.84
CA THR A 137 17.75 38.90 4.99
C THR A 137 18.65 40.13 5.08
N GLN A 138 18.56 40.88 6.17
CA GLN A 138 19.54 41.94 6.47
C GLN A 138 20.88 41.26 6.80
N LYS A 139 21.71 40.98 5.79
CA LYS A 139 23.14 40.76 5.97
C LYS A 139 23.93 41.52 4.92
N SER A 140 25.06 42.03 5.38
CA SER A 140 25.95 42.96 4.70
C SER A 140 26.59 42.35 3.47
N TRP A 141 26.57 43.13 2.40
CA TRP A 141 27.61 43.25 1.36
C TRP A 141 28.82 42.34 1.56
N GLU A 142 28.90 41.26 0.78
CA GLU A 142 30.11 40.75 0.10
C GLU A 142 29.87 39.31 -0.39
N SER A 143 29.24 39.15 -1.56
CA SER A 143 29.55 38.17 -2.63
C SER A 143 28.39 38.09 -3.63
N GLU A 144 28.70 38.10 -4.94
CA GLU A 144 27.77 37.90 -6.06
C GLU A 144 27.46 36.41 -6.32
N GLU A 145 27.51 35.56 -5.28
CA GLU A 145 27.08 34.17 -5.40
C GLU A 145 25.56 34.09 -5.15
N GLU A 146 24.85 33.27 -5.93
CA GLU A 146 23.42 33.03 -5.76
C GLU A 146 23.12 32.59 -4.32
N GLU A 147 22.71 33.52 -3.46
CA GLU A 147 22.56 33.25 -2.03
C GLU A 147 21.44 32.22 -1.79
N ILE A 148 21.83 30.98 -1.55
CA ILE A 148 20.95 29.89 -1.12
C ILE A 148 20.57 30.15 0.34
N ILE A 149 19.30 30.45 0.59
CA ILE A 149 18.74 30.73 1.91
C ILE A 149 18.52 29.43 2.69
N GLN A 150 18.03 28.40 2.01
CA GLN A 150 17.71 27.10 2.60
C GLN A 150 17.88 26.01 1.54
N HIS A 151 18.40 24.85 1.95
CA HIS A 151 18.56 23.68 1.10
C HIS A 151 18.12 22.42 1.86
N GLU A 152 17.13 21.72 1.32
CA GLU A 152 16.63 20.45 1.83
C GLU A 152 16.81 19.36 0.79
N ARG A 153 16.97 18.11 1.24
CA ARG A 153 17.07 16.93 0.36
C ARG A 153 16.02 15.91 0.72
N ILE A 154 15.33 15.36 -0.28
CA ILE A 154 14.22 14.44 -0.03
C ILE A 154 14.16 13.35 -1.10
N LYS A 155 13.88 12.13 -0.67
CA LYS A 155 13.50 11.00 -1.52
C LYS A 155 11.99 10.77 -1.35
N PRO A 156 11.14 11.23 -2.28
CA PRO A 156 9.70 11.34 -2.04
C PRO A 156 8.97 9.99 -2.26
N TYR A 157 9.26 9.02 -1.40
CA TYR A 157 8.72 7.66 -1.42
C TYR A 157 8.34 7.19 -0.01
N THR A 158 7.25 6.43 0.13
CA THR A 158 6.61 6.14 1.44
C THR A 158 7.17 4.92 2.16
N ARG A 159 8.48 4.69 2.02
CA ARG A 159 9.23 3.57 2.62
C ARG A 159 10.48 4.05 3.36
N LYS A 160 10.41 5.24 3.96
CA LYS A 160 11.55 5.93 4.61
C LYS A 160 12.42 5.05 5.51
N TRP A 161 11.82 4.08 6.21
CA TRP A 161 12.52 3.17 7.12
C TRP A 161 13.35 2.08 6.43
N GLU A 162 13.15 1.86 5.14
CA GLU A 162 13.68 0.72 4.40
C GLU A 162 14.82 1.17 3.48
N THR A 163 16.04 1.22 4.04
CA THR A 163 17.24 1.77 3.39
C THR A 163 17.48 1.18 2.01
N SER A 164 17.44 -0.15 1.86
CA SER A 164 17.73 -0.83 0.59
C SER A 164 16.86 -0.38 -0.58
N VAL A 165 15.59 -0.06 -0.31
CA VAL A 165 14.67 0.44 -1.33
C VAL A 165 14.87 1.94 -1.52
N MET A 166 15.03 2.68 -0.43
CA MET A 166 15.27 4.12 -0.48
C MET A 166 16.58 4.47 -1.21
N ASP A 167 17.58 3.60 -1.22
CA ASP A 167 18.82 3.76 -1.99
C ASP A 167 18.58 3.74 -3.50
N THR A 168 17.50 3.10 -3.95
CA THR A 168 17.08 3.09 -5.37
C THR A 168 16.27 4.32 -5.78
N ILE A 169 15.80 5.11 -4.80
CA ILE A 169 14.95 6.28 -5.06
C ILE A 169 15.81 7.51 -5.33
N ASP A 170 15.48 8.21 -6.41
CA ASP A 170 16.10 9.47 -6.77
C ASP A 170 15.92 10.52 -5.65
N GLU A 171 17.03 11.15 -5.24
CA GLU A 171 17.03 12.27 -4.30
C GLU A 171 16.76 13.57 -5.06
N LEU A 172 15.93 14.43 -4.47
CA LEU A 172 15.49 15.71 -5.01
C LEU A 172 15.96 16.84 -4.09
N ASP A 173 16.56 17.87 -4.68
CA ASP A 173 17.00 19.07 -3.99
C ASP A 173 15.89 20.13 -3.95
N LEU A 174 15.55 20.61 -2.75
CA LEU A 174 14.62 21.73 -2.57
C LEU A 174 15.42 22.95 -2.12
N ILE A 175 15.51 23.96 -2.98
CA ILE A 175 16.43 25.09 -2.80
C ILE A 175 15.64 26.38 -2.73
N VAL A 176 15.84 27.14 -1.66
CA VAL A 176 15.29 28.49 -1.52
C VAL A 176 16.37 29.51 -1.89
N LYS A 177 16.10 30.37 -2.86
CA LYS A 177 17.02 31.42 -3.33
C LYS A 177 16.49 32.81 -3.00
N GLN A 178 17.37 33.76 -2.71
CA GLN A 178 16.99 35.16 -2.61
C GLN A 178 16.72 35.75 -3.99
N LYS A 179 15.62 36.49 -4.14
CA LYS A 179 15.25 37.16 -5.39
C LYS A 179 16.12 38.42 -5.57
N GLY A 180 17.21 38.32 -6.30
CA GLY A 180 18.16 39.44 -6.42
C GLY A 180 19.33 39.27 -7.38
N GLY A 181 19.08 39.29 -8.70
CA GLY A 181 20.14 39.45 -9.71
C GLY A 181 19.61 39.51 -11.15
N LEU A 182 20.33 40.17 -12.07
CA LEU A 182 19.98 40.20 -13.50
C LEU A 182 20.05 38.80 -14.18
N SER A 183 20.76 37.84 -13.59
CA SER A 183 20.88 36.44 -14.04
C SER A 183 19.57 35.62 -13.87
N ASP A 184 18.74 35.97 -12.89
CA ASP A 184 17.46 35.29 -12.57
C ASP A 184 16.38 35.44 -13.66
N LYS A 185 16.54 36.43 -14.55
CA LYS A 185 15.61 36.66 -15.67
C LYS A 185 15.84 35.71 -16.84
N HIS A 186 17.02 35.11 -16.97
CA HIS A 186 17.39 34.28 -18.12
C HIS A 186 17.52 32.79 -17.79
N HIS A 187 17.98 32.41 -16.59
CA HIS A 187 18.29 31.00 -16.30
C HIS A 187 17.13 30.12 -15.82
N HIS A 188 16.00 30.68 -15.37
CA HIS A 188 14.84 29.87 -14.94
C HIS A 188 13.48 30.53 -15.25
N SER A 189 13.34 31.16 -16.42
CA SER A 189 12.06 31.78 -16.82
C SER A 189 10.95 30.71 -16.93
N CYS A 190 9.74 31.04 -16.47
CA CYS A 190 8.61 30.12 -16.52
C CYS A 190 8.22 29.81 -17.96
N GLN A 191 8.40 28.56 -18.39
CA GLN A 191 7.96 28.09 -19.70
C GLN A 191 6.53 27.55 -19.65
N VAL A 192 6.14 26.97 -18.52
CA VAL A 192 4.77 26.49 -18.28
C VAL A 192 4.29 26.99 -16.93
N ASN A 193 3.18 27.73 -16.90
CA ASN A 193 2.60 28.25 -15.66
C ASN A 193 1.37 27.41 -15.25
N HIS A 194 1.31 27.02 -13.98
CA HIS A 194 0.18 26.27 -13.41
C HIS A 194 -0.52 27.09 -12.34
N SER A 195 -1.84 27.20 -12.44
CA SER A 195 -2.70 27.91 -11.46
C SER A 195 -3.25 26.99 -10.35
N VAL A 196 -2.70 25.78 -10.25
CA VAL A 196 -3.07 24.74 -9.31
C VAL A 196 -1.81 24.19 -8.63
N PRO A 197 -1.90 23.61 -7.43
CA PRO A 197 -0.75 23.02 -6.75
C PRO A 197 -0.15 21.84 -7.51
N ALA A 198 1.10 21.49 -7.19
CA ALA A 198 1.70 20.23 -7.60
C ALA A 198 1.90 19.27 -6.41
N ILE A 199 1.87 17.98 -6.69
CA ILE A 199 2.37 16.93 -5.79
C ILE A 199 3.52 16.22 -6.52
N VAL A 200 4.69 16.19 -5.88
CA VAL A 200 5.92 15.58 -6.39
C VAL A 200 6.14 14.26 -5.66
N PHE A 201 6.26 13.16 -6.39
CA PHE A 201 6.50 11.84 -5.80
C PHE A 201 7.32 10.92 -6.71
N SER A 202 7.87 9.87 -6.13
CA SER A 202 8.56 8.80 -6.86
C SER A 202 7.59 7.64 -7.16
N ASN A 203 7.69 7.10 -8.37
CA ASN A 203 7.05 5.84 -8.76
C ASN A 203 8.11 4.74 -9.02
N GLY A 204 9.24 4.80 -8.29
CA GLY A 204 10.30 3.80 -8.29
C GLY A 204 10.08 2.68 -7.27
N GLY A 205 11.14 2.25 -6.60
CA GLY A 205 11.09 1.30 -5.48
C GLY A 205 10.44 -0.04 -5.83
N TYR A 206 9.34 -0.40 -5.15
CA TYR A 206 8.64 -1.68 -5.33
C TYR A 206 7.57 -1.69 -6.43
N THR A 207 7.56 -0.67 -7.29
CA THR A 207 6.60 -0.55 -8.39
C THR A 207 6.62 -1.79 -9.29
N GLY A 208 5.43 -2.32 -9.64
CA GLY A 208 5.25 -3.58 -10.37
C GLY A 208 4.67 -4.72 -9.53
N ASN A 209 4.51 -4.50 -8.22
CA ASN A 209 3.79 -5.39 -7.32
C ASN A 209 2.50 -4.70 -6.84
N VAL A 210 1.34 -5.32 -7.06
CA VAL A 210 0.02 -4.73 -6.77
C VAL A 210 -0.13 -4.25 -5.33
N TYR A 211 0.50 -4.96 -4.37
CA TYR A 211 0.51 -4.50 -2.98
C TYR A 211 1.17 -3.13 -2.85
N HIS A 212 2.40 -3.00 -3.34
CA HIS A 212 3.17 -1.76 -3.26
C HIS A 212 2.59 -0.65 -4.13
N GLU A 213 2.09 -0.98 -5.33
CA GLU A 213 1.43 -0.03 -6.21
C GLU A 213 0.24 0.66 -5.50
N PHE A 214 -0.53 -0.08 -4.69
CA PHE A 214 -1.60 0.50 -3.89
C PHE A 214 -1.11 1.13 -2.58
N ASN A 215 -0.30 0.41 -1.82
CA ASN A 215 0.10 0.78 -0.47
C ASN A 215 1.06 1.98 -0.44
N ASP A 216 2.03 1.97 -1.35
CA ASP A 216 3.12 2.95 -1.36
C ASP A 216 2.87 4.06 -2.41
N GLY A 217 1.95 3.81 -3.37
CA GLY A 217 1.62 4.74 -4.45
C GLY A 217 0.19 5.28 -4.39
N ILE A 218 -0.79 4.49 -4.85
CA ILE A 218 -2.17 4.97 -5.12
C ILE A 218 -2.89 5.48 -3.86
N LEU A 219 -2.84 4.76 -2.73
CA LEU A 219 -3.47 5.20 -1.49
C LEU A 219 -2.80 6.46 -0.93
N PRO A 220 -1.46 6.51 -0.78
CA PRO A 220 -0.79 7.74 -0.36
C PRO A 220 -1.06 8.94 -1.28
N LEU A 221 -1.15 8.70 -2.59
CA LEU A 221 -1.52 9.73 -3.56
C LEU A 221 -2.96 10.21 -3.34
N TYR A 222 -3.93 9.32 -3.11
CA TYR A 222 -5.29 9.70 -2.76
C TYR A 222 -5.34 10.52 -1.45
N ILE A 223 -4.68 10.06 -0.39
CA ILE A 223 -4.60 10.73 0.91
C ILE A 223 -4.08 12.16 0.74
N THR A 224 -3.05 12.35 -0.09
CA THR A 224 -2.40 13.65 -0.30
C THR A 224 -3.23 14.55 -1.23
N ALA A 225 -3.81 13.98 -2.29
CA ALA A 225 -4.43 14.73 -3.39
C ALA A 225 -5.91 15.06 -3.21
N GLN A 226 -6.65 14.27 -2.42
CA GLN A 226 -8.12 14.33 -2.34
C GLN A 226 -8.64 15.74 -2.01
N GLN A 227 -7.96 16.47 -1.14
CA GLN A 227 -8.33 17.83 -0.72
C GLN A 227 -8.40 18.84 -1.88
N PHE A 228 -7.69 18.58 -2.99
CA PHE A 228 -7.63 19.51 -4.12
C PHE A 228 -8.77 19.29 -5.12
N ASN A 229 -9.65 18.31 -4.90
CA ASN A 229 -10.78 18.01 -5.77
C ASN A 229 -10.38 17.97 -7.26
N LYS A 230 -9.32 17.18 -7.56
CA LYS A 230 -8.75 17.01 -8.91
C LYS A 230 -7.99 18.21 -9.48
N ARG A 231 -7.93 19.34 -8.76
CA ARG A 231 -7.16 20.53 -9.14
C ARG A 231 -5.73 20.47 -8.61
N VAL A 232 -4.95 19.51 -9.10
CA VAL A 232 -3.56 19.31 -8.70
C VAL A 232 -2.79 18.65 -9.85
N VAL A 233 -1.55 19.04 -10.07
CA VAL A 233 -0.66 18.44 -11.07
C VAL A 233 0.25 17.42 -10.38
N PHE A 234 0.49 16.29 -11.03
CA PHE A 234 1.43 15.28 -10.53
C PHE A 234 2.77 15.45 -11.23
N ILE A 235 3.85 15.60 -10.46
CA ILE A 235 5.23 15.60 -10.95
C ILE A 235 5.88 14.31 -10.44
N VAL A 236 6.45 13.54 -11.35
CA VAL A 236 6.86 12.16 -11.08
C VAL A 236 8.34 11.99 -11.39
N LEU A 237 9.14 11.63 -10.39
CA LEU A 237 10.58 11.43 -10.56
C LEU A 237 10.86 10.20 -11.44
N GLU A 238 10.67 8.99 -10.93
CA GLU A 238 10.77 7.76 -11.72
C GLU A 238 9.45 7.43 -12.44
N TYR A 239 9.20 8.10 -13.57
CA TYR A 239 7.98 7.90 -14.36
C TYR A 239 7.99 6.57 -15.13
N HIS A 240 6.93 5.76 -14.95
CA HIS A 240 6.73 4.53 -15.72
C HIS A 240 5.42 4.57 -16.52
N LYS A 241 5.52 4.70 -17.85
CA LYS A 241 4.35 4.80 -18.76
C LYS A 241 3.34 3.67 -18.56
N TRP A 242 3.80 2.44 -18.35
CA TRP A 242 2.93 1.28 -18.14
C TRP A 242 2.10 1.41 -16.86
N TRP A 243 2.64 2.01 -15.79
CA TRP A 243 1.95 2.21 -14.52
C TRP A 243 0.83 3.24 -14.68
N PHE A 244 1.14 4.38 -15.31
CA PHE A 244 0.14 5.41 -15.62
C PHE A 244 -0.95 4.91 -16.56
N THR A 245 -0.61 4.01 -17.48
CA THR A 245 -1.60 3.37 -18.37
C THR A 245 -2.50 2.42 -17.58
N LYS A 246 -1.91 1.55 -16.76
CA LYS A 246 -2.63 0.56 -15.94
C LYS A 246 -3.59 1.22 -14.95
N TYR A 247 -3.20 2.34 -14.34
CA TYR A 247 -3.95 3.05 -13.31
C TYR A 247 -4.67 4.31 -13.81
N ALA A 248 -4.75 4.52 -15.14
CA ALA A 248 -5.30 5.73 -15.74
C ALA A 248 -6.70 6.07 -15.22
N ASP A 249 -7.58 5.07 -15.09
CA ASP A 249 -8.94 5.24 -14.59
C ASP A 249 -8.96 5.82 -13.17
N ILE A 250 -8.09 5.31 -12.28
CA ILE A 250 -7.99 5.81 -10.89
C ILE A 250 -7.36 7.21 -10.88
N LEU A 251 -6.25 7.41 -11.58
CA LEU A 251 -5.54 8.69 -11.59
C LEU A 251 -6.40 9.82 -12.16
N SER A 252 -7.25 9.52 -13.14
CA SER A 252 -8.24 10.46 -13.69
C SER A 252 -9.27 10.92 -12.65
N ARG A 253 -9.41 10.21 -11.53
CA ARG A 253 -10.24 10.60 -10.38
C ARG A 253 -9.49 11.45 -9.36
N LEU A 254 -8.16 11.51 -9.41
CA LEU A 254 -7.30 12.26 -8.48
C LEU A 254 -6.76 13.56 -9.07
N SER A 255 -6.63 13.66 -10.40
CA SER A 255 -6.20 14.88 -11.10
C SER A 255 -6.93 15.05 -12.43
N ASN A 256 -7.18 16.30 -12.83
CA ASN A 256 -7.65 16.68 -14.16
C ASN A 256 -6.50 17.06 -15.12
N TYR A 257 -5.25 16.97 -14.67
CA TYR A 257 -4.07 17.39 -15.41
C TYR A 257 -3.21 16.19 -15.79
N PRO A 258 -2.53 16.23 -16.95
CA PRO A 258 -1.57 15.18 -17.30
C PRO A 258 -0.39 15.17 -16.29
N PRO A 259 0.10 14.00 -15.90
CA PRO A 259 1.30 13.89 -15.07
C PRO A 259 2.54 14.37 -15.84
N ILE A 260 3.44 15.03 -15.15
CA ILE A 260 4.73 15.49 -15.67
C ILE A 260 5.77 14.42 -15.34
N ASN A 261 6.43 13.90 -16.37
CA ASN A 261 7.62 13.07 -16.22
C ASN A 261 8.81 13.98 -15.94
N PHE A 262 9.21 14.10 -14.67
CA PHE A 262 10.21 15.06 -14.24
C PHE A 262 11.58 14.81 -14.88
N ALA A 263 11.96 13.55 -15.14
CA ALA A 263 13.24 13.23 -15.77
C ALA A 263 13.28 13.53 -17.28
N ALA A 264 12.13 13.55 -17.96
CA ALA A 264 12.07 13.72 -19.41
C ALA A 264 11.56 15.09 -19.86
N ASP A 265 10.76 15.78 -19.05
CA ASP A 265 10.25 17.12 -19.34
C ASP A 265 11.21 18.17 -18.79
N THR A 266 12.10 18.67 -19.65
CA THR A 266 13.13 19.66 -19.29
C THR A 266 12.58 21.08 -19.18
N ARG A 267 11.27 21.29 -19.40
CA ARG A 267 10.69 22.62 -19.31
C ARG A 267 10.68 23.11 -17.86
N THR A 268 10.76 24.42 -17.67
CA THR A 268 10.56 25.03 -16.34
C THR A 268 9.06 25.20 -16.09
N HIS A 269 8.52 24.38 -15.20
CA HIS A 269 7.15 24.46 -14.70
C HIS A 269 7.10 25.32 -13.45
N CYS A 270 6.18 26.28 -13.42
CA CYS A 270 6.01 27.23 -12.32
C CYS A 270 4.70 27.00 -11.58
N PHE A 271 4.78 27.01 -10.25
CA PHE A 271 3.68 26.76 -9.33
C PHE A 271 3.69 27.77 -8.18
N THR A 272 2.54 27.95 -7.54
CA THR A 272 2.44 28.72 -6.29
C THR A 272 2.56 27.85 -5.04
N GLU A 273 2.16 26.59 -5.16
CA GLU A 273 2.06 25.63 -4.05
C GLU A 273 2.56 24.27 -4.54
N VAL A 274 3.50 23.66 -3.80
CA VAL A 274 4.03 22.33 -4.12
C VAL A 274 4.12 21.51 -2.84
N ILE A 275 3.64 20.27 -2.90
CA ILE A 275 3.89 19.21 -1.91
C ILE A 275 4.93 18.27 -2.50
N VAL A 276 5.99 17.97 -1.75
CA VAL A 276 7.00 16.98 -2.13
C VAL A 276 6.93 15.82 -1.16
N GLY A 277 6.71 14.60 -1.67
CA GLY A 277 6.40 13.43 -0.86
C GLY A 277 4.90 13.16 -0.73
N LEU A 278 4.57 11.93 -0.30
CA LEU A 278 3.19 11.48 -0.09
C LEU A 278 2.94 11.15 1.37
N ARG A 279 1.71 11.35 1.83
CA ARG A 279 1.25 10.97 3.18
C ARG A 279 0.71 9.55 3.17
N ILE A 280 1.04 8.77 4.21
CA ILE A 280 0.60 7.38 4.36
C ILE A 280 0.15 7.14 5.81
N HIS A 281 -1.04 6.56 6.00
CA HIS A 281 -1.61 6.35 7.35
C HIS A 281 -1.34 4.95 7.92
N GLY A 282 -0.87 4.01 7.10
CA GLY A 282 -0.62 2.63 7.50
C GLY A 282 -0.67 1.68 6.31
N GLU A 283 -0.68 0.38 6.58
CA GLU A 283 -0.82 -0.63 5.53
C GLU A 283 -2.27 -0.62 5.01
N LEU A 284 -2.45 -0.44 3.70
CA LEU A 284 -3.71 -0.41 2.94
C LEU A 284 -4.88 0.27 3.69
N SER A 285 -4.60 1.34 4.42
CA SER A 285 -5.57 1.94 5.34
C SER A 285 -5.54 3.46 5.29
N ILE A 286 -6.68 4.04 5.65
CA ILE A 286 -6.90 5.47 5.76
C ILE A 286 -7.44 5.71 7.16
N ASP A 287 -6.67 6.44 7.97
CA ASP A 287 -7.16 7.01 9.22
C ASP A 287 -8.02 8.24 8.91
N SER A 288 -9.32 8.15 9.18
CA SER A 288 -10.26 9.24 8.96
C SER A 288 -9.99 10.46 9.83
N SER A 289 -9.40 10.29 11.02
CA SER A 289 -9.11 11.41 11.93
C SER A 289 -8.03 12.35 11.39
N LEU A 290 -7.18 11.84 10.48
CA LEU A 290 -6.12 12.59 9.81
C LEU A 290 -6.56 13.15 8.44
N MET A 291 -7.75 12.78 7.95
CA MET A 291 -8.25 13.20 6.65
C MET A 291 -9.13 14.45 6.73
N PRO A 292 -9.03 15.37 5.75
CA PRO A 292 -10.04 16.40 5.54
C PRO A 292 -11.43 15.77 5.41
N GLU A 293 -12.46 16.42 5.96
CA GLU A 293 -13.85 15.93 5.97
C GLU A 293 -14.03 14.51 6.56
N ASN A 294 -13.09 14.02 7.36
CA ASN A 294 -13.11 12.68 7.94
C ASN A 294 -13.27 11.56 6.91
N LYS A 295 -12.73 11.73 5.69
CA LYS A 295 -12.78 10.69 4.64
C LYS A 295 -12.11 9.42 5.11
N SER A 296 -12.70 8.30 4.76
CA SER A 296 -12.30 6.96 5.16
C SER A 296 -11.83 6.12 3.97
N ILE A 297 -11.41 4.89 4.24
CA ILE A 297 -11.12 3.89 3.19
C ILE A 297 -12.36 3.58 2.33
N ARG A 298 -13.58 3.79 2.85
CA ARG A 298 -14.81 3.63 2.08
C ARG A 298 -15.00 4.76 1.05
N ASP A 299 -14.50 5.96 1.34
CA ASP A 299 -14.50 7.06 0.38
C ASP A 299 -13.51 6.78 -0.76
N PHE A 300 -12.35 6.21 -0.44
CA PHE A 300 -11.43 5.70 -1.48
C PHE A 300 -12.08 4.59 -2.31
N ARG A 301 -12.82 3.66 -1.69
CA ARG A 301 -13.58 2.64 -2.40
C ARG A 301 -14.59 3.25 -3.39
N ASN A 302 -15.26 4.33 -3.01
CA ASN A 302 -16.16 5.08 -3.90
C ASN A 302 -15.42 5.76 -5.06
N VAL A 303 -14.15 6.13 -4.89
CA VAL A 303 -13.30 6.58 -6.00
C VAL A 303 -13.08 5.45 -6.99
N LEU A 304 -12.85 4.23 -6.52
CA LEU A 304 -12.71 3.05 -7.38
C LEU A 304 -14.02 2.75 -8.15
N ASP A 305 -15.19 2.85 -7.50
CA ASP A 305 -16.49 2.72 -8.17
C ASP A 305 -16.59 3.69 -9.35
N LYS A 306 -16.30 4.97 -9.08
CA LYS A 306 -16.36 6.01 -10.11
C LYS A 306 -15.31 5.78 -11.20
N ALA A 307 -14.10 5.36 -10.85
CA ALA A 307 -13.01 5.11 -11.78
C ALA A 307 -13.39 4.06 -12.83
N TYR A 308 -13.83 2.88 -12.39
CA TYR A 308 -14.02 1.74 -13.30
C TYR A 308 -15.40 1.65 -13.94
N TRP A 309 -16.44 2.27 -13.34
CA TRP A 309 -17.81 2.16 -13.85
C TRP A 309 -17.99 2.48 -15.35
N PRO A 310 -17.37 3.53 -15.92
CA PRO A 310 -17.48 3.80 -17.36
C PRO A 310 -16.98 2.63 -18.22
N ARG A 311 -15.81 2.05 -17.88
CA ARG A 311 -15.24 0.93 -18.63
C ARG A 311 -16.04 -0.35 -18.45
N ILE A 312 -16.54 -0.61 -17.25
CA ILE A 312 -17.42 -1.75 -16.95
C ILE A 312 -18.69 -1.71 -17.80
N LYS A 313 -19.34 -0.54 -17.95
CA LYS A 313 -20.50 -0.42 -18.86
C LYS A 313 -20.15 -0.79 -20.30
N GLY A 314 -18.94 -0.46 -20.75
CA GLY A 314 -18.44 -0.88 -22.07
C GLY A 314 -18.29 -2.40 -22.15
N LEU A 315 -17.63 -3.00 -21.16
CA LEU A 315 -17.44 -4.45 -21.06
C LEU A 315 -18.76 -5.22 -21.06
N MET A 316 -19.77 -4.76 -20.30
CA MET A 316 -21.10 -5.39 -20.27
C MET A 316 -21.79 -5.36 -21.63
N LYS A 317 -21.65 -4.28 -22.39
CA LYS A 317 -22.19 -4.18 -23.76
C LYS A 317 -21.45 -5.09 -24.73
N GLU A 318 -20.12 -5.17 -24.63
CA GLU A 318 -19.30 -6.09 -25.43
C GLU A 318 -19.74 -7.54 -25.17
N GLU A 319 -19.92 -7.94 -23.92
CA GLU A 319 -20.40 -9.27 -23.54
C GLU A 319 -21.81 -9.58 -24.07
N GLU A 320 -22.74 -8.62 -24.00
CA GLU A 320 -24.10 -8.77 -24.55
C GLU A 320 -24.10 -8.96 -26.08
N LEU A 321 -23.29 -8.18 -26.79
CA LEU A 321 -23.14 -8.30 -28.25
C LEU A 321 -22.55 -9.65 -28.65
N VAL A 322 -21.54 -10.12 -27.91
CA VAL A 322 -20.95 -11.45 -28.14
C VAL A 322 -21.99 -12.54 -27.89
N ALA A 323 -22.72 -12.50 -26.76
CA ALA A 323 -23.76 -13.48 -26.43
C ALA A 323 -24.85 -13.56 -27.50
N ARG A 324 -25.27 -12.42 -28.06
CA ARG A 324 -26.27 -12.35 -29.15
C ARG A 324 -25.74 -12.90 -30.47
N SER A 325 -24.42 -12.82 -30.70
CA SER A 325 -23.78 -13.34 -31.92
C SER A 325 -23.48 -14.84 -31.86
N THR A 326 -23.34 -15.42 -30.66
CA THR A 326 -23.01 -16.83 -30.45
C THR A 326 -24.21 -17.71 -30.13
N SER A 327 -25.39 -17.14 -29.83
CA SER A 327 -26.64 -17.88 -29.70
C SER A 327 -27.16 -18.35 -31.07
N PRO A 328 -27.57 -19.63 -31.24
CA PRO A 328 -28.23 -20.10 -32.45
C PRO A 328 -29.51 -19.28 -32.72
N PRO A 329 -29.91 -19.05 -33.99
CA PRO A 329 -31.20 -18.46 -34.28
C PRO A 329 -32.29 -19.43 -33.84
N SER A 330 -32.93 -19.18 -32.69
CA SER A 330 -34.15 -19.89 -32.32
C SER A 330 -35.29 -19.39 -33.22
N PRO A 331 -35.97 -20.26 -33.98
CA PRO A 331 -37.20 -19.89 -34.65
C PRO A 331 -38.31 -19.91 -33.60
N GLU A 332 -38.64 -18.75 -33.05
CA GLU A 332 -40.03 -18.33 -32.80
C GLU A 332 -40.04 -17.02 -31.99
N SER A 333 -40.56 -16.00 -32.66
CA SER A 333 -41.10 -14.79 -32.06
C SER A 333 -42.24 -15.15 -31.11
N LEU A 334 -42.02 -15.00 -29.80
CA LEU A 334 -43.11 -14.76 -28.87
C LEU A 334 -43.07 -13.30 -28.43
N SER A 335 -44.15 -12.64 -28.81
CA SER A 335 -44.59 -11.26 -28.55
C SER A 335 -43.94 -10.54 -27.37
N ILE A 336 -43.36 -9.39 -27.70
CA ILE A 336 -43.15 -8.26 -26.81
C ILE A 336 -44.52 -7.79 -26.33
N GLU A 337 -45.00 -8.24 -25.16
CA GLU A 337 -46.00 -7.54 -24.30
C GLU A 337 -46.05 -8.02 -22.83
N GLU A 338 -45.16 -8.92 -22.35
CA GLU A 338 -45.19 -9.39 -20.94
C GLU A 338 -44.10 -8.83 -20.00
N PHE A 339 -43.34 -7.79 -20.39
CA PHE A 339 -42.29 -7.20 -19.51
C PHE A 339 -42.72 -5.95 -18.71
N LYS A 340 -44.02 -5.82 -18.39
CA LYS A 340 -44.54 -4.74 -17.53
C LYS A 340 -45.21 -5.18 -16.23
N ASN A 341 -45.12 -6.45 -15.86
CA ASN A 341 -45.46 -6.89 -14.50
C ASN A 341 -44.18 -7.30 -13.77
N GLY A 342 -43.83 -6.52 -12.74
CA GLY A 342 -42.76 -6.82 -11.81
C GLY A 342 -43.02 -8.14 -11.08
N ARG A 343 -42.59 -9.25 -11.68
CA ARG A 343 -42.26 -10.45 -10.94
C ARG A 343 -40.89 -10.20 -10.31
N GLU A 344 -40.94 -9.89 -9.03
CA GLU A 344 -39.83 -10.13 -8.12
C GLU A 344 -39.40 -11.58 -8.36
N ASP A 345 -38.20 -11.78 -8.92
CA ASP A 345 -37.61 -13.11 -9.05
C ASP A 345 -37.31 -13.58 -7.64
N THR A 346 -38.26 -14.32 -7.06
CA THR A 346 -38.21 -14.83 -5.69
C THR A 346 -37.29 -16.05 -5.55
N THR A 347 -36.50 -16.38 -6.59
CA THR A 347 -35.44 -17.38 -6.45
C THR A 347 -34.25 -16.73 -5.72
N PRO A 348 -33.83 -17.26 -4.56
CA PRO A 348 -32.64 -16.75 -3.89
C PRO A 348 -31.44 -16.91 -4.82
N ARG A 349 -30.87 -15.78 -5.26
CA ARG A 349 -29.67 -15.82 -6.10
C ARG A 349 -28.55 -16.47 -5.29
N SER A 350 -28.01 -17.57 -5.81
CA SER A 350 -26.82 -18.22 -5.26
C SER A 350 -25.69 -17.20 -5.07
N PRO A 351 -25.10 -17.09 -3.86
CA PRO A 351 -23.97 -16.21 -3.62
C PRO A 351 -22.82 -16.46 -4.58
N LYS A 352 -22.18 -15.39 -5.07
CA LYS A 352 -21.05 -15.50 -5.98
C LYS A 352 -19.72 -15.55 -5.22
N LEU A 353 -18.96 -16.64 -5.38
CA LEU A 353 -17.60 -16.79 -4.85
C LEU A 353 -16.57 -16.56 -5.96
N VAL A 354 -15.66 -15.62 -5.74
CA VAL A 354 -14.48 -15.44 -6.59
C VAL A 354 -13.26 -16.09 -5.95
N ILE A 355 -12.63 -17.01 -6.68
CA ILE A 355 -11.34 -17.60 -6.30
C ILE A 355 -10.23 -16.85 -7.05
N LEU A 356 -9.37 -16.12 -6.35
CA LEU A 356 -8.16 -15.54 -6.93
C LEU A 356 -7.06 -16.61 -6.97
N SER A 357 -6.97 -17.25 -8.13
CA SER A 357 -6.00 -18.30 -8.42
C SER A 357 -4.63 -17.70 -8.70
N ARG A 358 -3.58 -18.44 -8.32
CA ARG A 358 -2.19 -18.09 -8.62
C ARG A 358 -1.41 -19.28 -9.14
N LYS A 359 -0.40 -18.98 -9.97
CA LYS A 359 0.59 -19.94 -10.47
C LYS A 359 1.89 -19.83 -9.67
N GLY A 360 2.61 -20.94 -9.55
CA GLY A 360 3.93 -20.99 -8.89
C GLY A 360 3.82 -21.05 -7.37
N SER A 361 4.60 -20.20 -6.67
CA SER A 361 4.61 -20.21 -5.21
C SER A 361 3.22 -19.93 -4.65
N ARG A 362 2.87 -20.61 -3.54
CA ARG A 362 1.62 -20.51 -2.80
C ARG A 362 0.36 -20.82 -3.62
N SER A 363 0.48 -21.54 -4.73
CA SER A 363 -0.69 -22.06 -5.46
C SER A 363 -1.47 -23.07 -4.62
N ILE A 364 -2.77 -23.18 -4.91
CA ILE A 364 -3.63 -24.24 -4.36
C ILE A 364 -3.48 -25.46 -5.28
N ILE A 365 -2.96 -26.57 -4.74
CA ILE A 365 -2.67 -27.79 -5.49
C ILE A 365 -3.96 -28.48 -5.92
N ASN A 366 -4.98 -28.49 -5.06
CA ASN A 366 -6.30 -29.05 -5.33
C ASN A 366 -7.34 -27.95 -5.55
N GLU A 367 -7.06 -27.01 -6.46
CA GLU A 367 -7.96 -25.90 -6.77
C GLU A 367 -9.27 -26.38 -7.42
N ASP A 368 -9.20 -27.37 -8.30
CA ASP A 368 -10.40 -27.93 -8.96
C ASP A 368 -11.32 -28.61 -7.92
N GLU A 369 -10.76 -29.41 -7.00
CA GLU A 369 -11.53 -30.01 -5.89
C GLU A 369 -12.14 -28.92 -4.96
N LEU A 370 -11.49 -27.76 -4.83
CA LEU A 370 -12.04 -26.61 -4.09
C LEU A 370 -13.21 -25.96 -4.84
N VAL A 371 -13.14 -25.84 -6.16
CA VAL A 371 -14.25 -25.34 -6.99
C VAL A 371 -15.46 -26.24 -6.83
N GLU A 372 -15.30 -27.55 -7.03
CA GLU A 372 -16.37 -28.54 -6.87
C GLU A 372 -17.02 -28.45 -5.48
N LEU A 373 -16.21 -28.41 -4.41
CA LEU A 373 -16.73 -28.26 -3.04
C LEU A 373 -17.53 -26.97 -2.83
N ALA A 374 -17.09 -25.85 -3.42
CA ALA A 374 -17.80 -24.58 -3.27
C ALA A 374 -19.13 -24.58 -4.02
N GLU A 375 -19.17 -25.21 -5.20
CA GLU A 375 -20.40 -25.41 -5.97
C GLU A 375 -21.38 -26.36 -5.25
N GLU A 376 -20.88 -27.44 -4.64
CA GLU A 376 -21.69 -28.36 -3.81
C GLU A 376 -22.30 -27.66 -2.59
N ILE A 377 -21.59 -26.70 -1.98
CA ILE A 377 -22.12 -25.86 -0.89
C ILE A 377 -23.21 -24.91 -1.39
N GLY A 378 -23.23 -24.61 -2.70
CA GLY A 378 -24.24 -23.79 -3.35
C GLY A 378 -23.74 -22.44 -3.86
N PHE A 379 -22.43 -22.17 -3.89
CA PHE A 379 -21.89 -20.94 -4.48
C PHE A 379 -21.91 -20.99 -6.02
N GLN A 380 -22.13 -19.83 -6.64
CA GLN A 380 -21.74 -19.60 -8.03
C GLN A 380 -20.23 -19.24 -8.06
N VAL A 381 -19.39 -20.15 -8.56
CA VAL A 381 -17.94 -19.98 -8.51
C VAL A 381 -17.40 -19.31 -9.77
N GLN A 382 -16.50 -18.34 -9.60
CA GLN A 382 -15.69 -17.76 -10.68
C GLN A 382 -14.21 -17.80 -10.29
N VAL A 383 -13.39 -18.50 -11.07
CA VAL A 383 -11.94 -18.50 -10.89
C VAL A 383 -11.31 -17.38 -11.71
N LEU A 384 -10.64 -16.44 -11.05
CA LEU A 384 -9.87 -15.38 -11.69
C LEU A 384 -8.38 -15.70 -11.64
N ARG A 385 -7.70 -15.54 -12.77
CA ARG A 385 -6.24 -15.70 -12.90
C ARG A 385 -5.61 -14.44 -13.47
N PRO A 386 -5.52 -13.35 -12.69
CA PRO A 386 -4.93 -12.11 -13.17
C PRO A 386 -3.45 -12.29 -13.55
N ASP A 387 -3.08 -11.72 -14.68
CA ASP A 387 -1.70 -11.51 -15.10
C ASP A 387 -1.38 -10.01 -15.23
N ARG A 388 -0.16 -9.67 -15.65
CA ARG A 388 0.30 -8.28 -15.77
C ARG A 388 -0.46 -7.45 -16.81
N THR A 389 -1.15 -8.10 -17.74
CA THR A 389 -1.90 -7.47 -18.83
C THR A 389 -3.41 -7.47 -18.58
N THR A 390 -3.86 -8.19 -17.55
CA THR A 390 -5.27 -8.26 -17.19
C THR A 390 -5.77 -6.87 -16.79
N GLU A 391 -6.81 -6.42 -17.50
CA GLU A 391 -7.43 -5.13 -17.27
C GLU A 391 -8.03 -5.03 -15.86
N LEU A 392 -7.65 -4.00 -15.11
CA LEU A 392 -8.14 -3.80 -13.73
C LEU A 392 -9.66 -3.67 -13.67
N ALA A 393 -10.30 -3.07 -14.66
CA ALA A 393 -11.76 -2.95 -14.75
C ALA A 393 -12.45 -4.33 -14.77
N ARG A 394 -11.84 -5.36 -15.38
CA ARG A 394 -12.39 -6.73 -15.41
C ARG A 394 -12.28 -7.40 -14.04
N ILE A 395 -11.13 -7.26 -13.38
CA ILE A 395 -10.92 -7.77 -12.02
C ILE A 395 -11.91 -7.09 -11.06
N TYR A 396 -12.03 -5.77 -11.19
CA TYR A 396 -12.96 -4.97 -10.41
C TYR A 396 -14.41 -5.39 -10.65
N MET A 397 -14.84 -5.56 -11.90
CA MET A 397 -16.19 -6.02 -12.24
C MET A 397 -16.52 -7.35 -11.56
N ALA A 398 -15.62 -8.32 -11.67
CA ALA A 398 -15.81 -9.64 -11.08
C ALA A 398 -15.92 -9.57 -9.55
N LEU A 399 -15.01 -8.85 -8.87
CA LEU A 399 -14.99 -8.76 -7.40
C LEU A 399 -16.10 -7.85 -6.83
N ASN A 400 -16.44 -6.75 -7.49
CA ASN A 400 -17.52 -5.86 -7.08
C ASN A 400 -18.89 -6.56 -7.15
N SER A 401 -19.05 -7.50 -8.08
CA SER A 401 -20.24 -8.35 -8.23
C SER A 401 -20.25 -9.60 -7.32
N SER A 402 -19.16 -9.87 -6.58
CA SER A 402 -19.04 -11.06 -5.75
C SER A 402 -19.58 -10.85 -4.33
N ASP A 403 -19.96 -11.95 -3.68
CA ASP A 403 -20.38 -11.98 -2.28
C ASP A 403 -19.28 -12.50 -1.35
N ALA A 404 -18.36 -13.29 -1.91
CA ALA A 404 -17.17 -13.75 -1.24
C ALA A 404 -15.97 -13.76 -2.19
N MET A 405 -14.79 -13.47 -1.65
CA MET A 405 -13.50 -13.68 -2.30
C MET A 405 -12.66 -14.63 -1.46
N VAL A 406 -11.96 -15.56 -2.13
CA VAL A 406 -10.94 -16.40 -1.50
C VAL A 406 -9.63 -16.33 -2.27
N GLY A 407 -8.52 -16.35 -1.55
CA GLY A 407 -7.21 -16.57 -2.15
C GLY A 407 -6.11 -16.78 -1.12
N VAL A 408 -4.95 -17.23 -1.60
CA VAL A 408 -3.77 -17.45 -0.76
C VAL A 408 -3.00 -16.15 -0.57
N HIS A 409 -2.55 -15.90 0.66
CA HIS A 409 -1.77 -14.73 1.03
C HIS A 409 -0.69 -14.36 -0.01
N GLY A 410 -0.73 -13.11 -0.47
CA GLY A 410 0.18 -12.53 -1.45
C GLY A 410 -0.38 -11.24 -2.04
N ALA A 411 0.42 -10.56 -2.86
CA ALA A 411 0.09 -9.24 -3.40
C ALA A 411 -1.27 -9.14 -4.11
N ALA A 412 -1.75 -10.23 -4.72
CA ALA A 412 -3.06 -10.25 -5.36
C ALA A 412 -4.23 -10.07 -4.37
N MET A 413 -4.00 -10.30 -3.07
CA MET A 413 -5.02 -10.08 -2.04
C MET A 413 -5.38 -8.61 -1.88
N THR A 414 -4.53 -7.67 -2.31
CA THR A 414 -4.84 -6.23 -2.37
C THR A 414 -6.16 -5.94 -3.10
N HIS A 415 -6.56 -6.81 -4.05
CA HIS A 415 -7.83 -6.70 -4.73
C HIS A 415 -9.07 -6.88 -3.83
N PHE A 416 -8.92 -7.24 -2.54
CA PHE A 416 -10.03 -7.17 -1.57
C PHE A 416 -10.67 -5.78 -1.56
N MET A 417 -9.90 -4.73 -1.86
CA MET A 417 -10.40 -3.36 -2.00
C MET A 417 -11.41 -3.18 -3.15
N PHE A 418 -11.59 -4.16 -4.03
CA PHE A 418 -12.59 -4.12 -5.10
C PHE A 418 -13.91 -4.79 -4.69
N ILE A 419 -13.94 -5.48 -3.55
CA ILE A 419 -15.15 -6.08 -3.00
C ILE A 419 -15.99 -4.97 -2.33
N ARG A 420 -17.31 -5.11 -2.34
CA ARG A 420 -18.23 -4.23 -1.62
C ARG A 420 -18.15 -4.48 -0.10
N PRO A 421 -18.35 -3.47 0.75
CA PRO A 421 -18.53 -3.68 2.19
C PRO A 421 -19.64 -4.69 2.50
N SER A 422 -19.60 -5.28 3.70
CA SER A 422 -20.50 -6.34 4.17
C SER A 422 -20.41 -7.66 3.40
N LYS A 423 -19.33 -7.88 2.65
CA LYS A 423 -19.04 -9.14 1.93
C LYS A 423 -17.87 -9.89 2.56
N VAL A 424 -17.67 -11.15 2.19
CA VAL A 424 -16.69 -12.03 2.81
C VAL A 424 -15.34 -11.97 2.11
N PHE A 425 -14.27 -11.88 2.89
CA PHE A 425 -12.90 -12.06 2.40
C PHE A 425 -12.22 -13.18 3.17
N ILE A 426 -11.99 -14.30 2.48
CA ILE A 426 -11.30 -15.47 3.01
C ILE A 426 -9.83 -15.42 2.57
N GLN A 427 -8.93 -15.28 3.53
CA GLN A 427 -7.49 -15.35 3.25
C GLN A 427 -6.94 -16.69 3.73
N ILE A 428 -6.44 -17.50 2.80
CA ILE A 428 -5.66 -18.68 3.14
C ILE A 428 -4.27 -18.21 3.56
N ILE A 429 -3.87 -18.52 4.80
CA ILE A 429 -2.63 -18.09 5.42
C ILE A 429 -1.62 -19.26 5.40
N PRO A 430 -0.59 -19.19 4.55
CA PRO A 430 0.51 -20.15 4.56
C PRO A 430 1.28 -20.15 5.88
N LEU A 431 2.03 -21.22 6.17
CA LEU A 431 2.87 -21.28 7.37
C LEU A 431 3.80 -20.07 7.45
N GLY A 432 4.02 -19.56 8.66
CA GLY A 432 4.97 -18.47 8.92
C GLY A 432 4.55 -17.10 8.41
N THR A 433 3.31 -16.92 7.95
CA THR A 433 2.83 -15.65 7.39
C THR A 433 1.69 -15.01 8.16
N ASP A 434 1.38 -15.50 9.36
CA ASP A 434 0.27 -15.03 10.21
C ASP A 434 0.27 -13.52 10.42
N TRP A 435 1.39 -12.98 10.92
CA TRP A 435 1.53 -11.55 11.20
C TRP A 435 1.38 -10.72 9.91
N ALA A 436 1.98 -11.17 8.81
CA ALA A 436 1.92 -10.48 7.52
C ALA A 436 0.51 -10.51 6.94
N ALA A 437 -0.21 -11.63 7.09
CA ALA A 437 -1.59 -11.75 6.63
C ALA A 437 -2.51 -10.77 7.38
N GLU A 438 -2.42 -10.75 8.70
CA GLU A 438 -3.23 -9.86 9.53
C GLU A 438 -2.92 -8.39 9.24
N THR A 439 -1.64 -8.00 9.28
CA THR A 439 -1.24 -6.60 9.12
C THR A 439 -1.47 -6.07 7.71
N TYR A 440 -1.20 -6.85 6.66
CA TYR A 440 -1.29 -6.36 5.28
C TYR A 440 -2.69 -6.44 4.69
N TYR A 441 -3.54 -7.37 5.14
CA TYR A 441 -4.83 -7.61 4.51
C TYR A 441 -5.99 -7.80 5.50
N GLY A 442 -5.75 -8.42 6.66
CA GLY A 442 -6.77 -8.65 7.68
C GLY A 442 -7.34 -7.35 8.27
N GLU A 443 -6.50 -6.56 8.95
CA GLU A 443 -6.93 -5.29 9.53
C GLU A 443 -7.48 -4.32 8.46
N PRO A 444 -6.83 -4.15 7.28
CA PRO A 444 -7.37 -3.33 6.21
C PRO A 444 -8.74 -3.77 5.70
N ALA A 445 -8.98 -5.08 5.55
CA ALA A 445 -10.28 -5.62 5.13
C ALA A 445 -11.38 -5.32 6.14
N VAL A 446 -11.09 -5.45 7.44
CA VAL A 446 -12.04 -5.09 8.51
C VAL A 446 -12.35 -3.59 8.47
N LYS A 447 -11.34 -2.72 8.31
CA LYS A 447 -11.54 -1.27 8.18
C LYS A 447 -12.39 -0.90 6.96
N LEU A 448 -12.27 -1.64 5.86
CA LEU A 448 -13.13 -1.50 4.69
C LEU A 448 -14.59 -1.94 4.94
N GLY A 449 -14.82 -2.73 5.99
CA GLY A 449 -16.13 -3.26 6.36
C GLY A 449 -16.40 -4.65 5.80
N LEU A 450 -15.36 -5.42 5.46
CA LEU A 450 -15.51 -6.81 5.05
C LEU A 450 -15.58 -7.75 6.25
N LYS A 451 -16.27 -8.87 6.08
CA LYS A 451 -16.17 -10.02 6.98
C LYS A 451 -14.88 -10.78 6.64
N TYR A 452 -13.81 -10.41 7.32
CA TYR A 452 -12.52 -11.11 7.18
C TYR A 452 -12.57 -12.49 7.86
N MET A 453 -12.13 -13.53 7.13
CA MET A 453 -12.11 -14.91 7.57
C MET A 453 -10.73 -15.54 7.27
N PRO A 454 -9.77 -15.48 8.21
CA PRO A 454 -8.47 -16.11 8.03
C PRO A 454 -8.57 -17.64 8.11
N TYR A 455 -7.97 -18.34 7.14
CA TYR A 455 -7.79 -19.78 7.16
C TYR A 455 -6.30 -20.13 7.31
N LYS A 456 -5.86 -20.34 8.55
CA LYS A 456 -4.49 -20.80 8.83
C LYS A 456 -4.34 -22.27 8.46
N ILE A 457 -3.42 -22.54 7.53
CA ILE A 457 -3.12 -23.90 7.11
C ILE A 457 -2.37 -24.66 8.21
N LEU A 458 -2.57 -25.96 8.27
CA LEU A 458 -1.76 -26.86 9.09
C LEU A 458 -0.48 -27.23 8.33
N PRO A 459 0.57 -27.71 9.03
CA PRO A 459 1.77 -28.20 8.37
C PRO A 459 1.47 -29.20 7.26
N LYS A 460 0.56 -30.16 7.47
CA LYS A 460 0.18 -31.18 6.46
C LYS A 460 -0.49 -30.62 5.20
N GLU A 461 -0.98 -29.39 5.23
CA GLU A 461 -1.55 -28.69 4.06
C GLU A 461 -0.49 -27.88 3.31
N SER A 462 0.74 -27.82 3.80
CA SER A 462 1.88 -27.17 3.16
C SER A 462 2.75 -28.19 2.42
N SER A 463 3.27 -27.82 1.24
CA SER A 463 4.30 -28.62 0.57
C SER A 463 5.56 -28.79 1.42
N LEU A 464 5.87 -27.82 2.28
CA LEU A 464 7.04 -27.84 3.18
C LEU A 464 7.03 -29.07 4.11
N TYR A 465 5.87 -29.65 4.37
CA TYR A 465 5.75 -30.88 5.18
C TYR A 465 6.48 -32.08 4.60
N ARG A 466 6.72 -32.08 3.28
CA ARG A 466 7.48 -33.11 2.58
C ARG A 466 8.96 -32.77 2.50
N ASP A 467 9.29 -31.48 2.51
CA ASP A 467 10.64 -30.96 2.29
C ASP A 467 11.46 -30.89 3.57
N TYR A 468 10.79 -30.79 4.73
CA TYR A 468 11.42 -30.62 6.03
C TYR A 468 11.08 -31.78 6.98
N GLU A 469 12.00 -32.07 7.92
CA GLU A 469 11.76 -33.07 8.96
C GLU A 469 10.60 -32.65 9.86
N LYS A 470 9.87 -33.63 10.43
CA LYS A 470 8.65 -33.38 11.23
C LYS A 470 8.86 -32.47 12.44
N ASN A 471 10.08 -32.39 12.96
CA ASN A 471 10.46 -31.59 14.11
C ASN A 471 11.22 -30.31 13.72
N ASP A 472 11.39 -30.04 12.42
CA ASP A 472 12.08 -28.85 11.94
C ASP A 472 11.31 -27.58 12.37
N PRO A 473 12.01 -26.53 12.85
CA PRO A 473 11.40 -25.24 13.18
C PRO A 473 10.54 -24.66 12.06
N VAL A 474 10.85 -24.92 10.79
CA VAL A 474 10.03 -24.47 9.65
C VAL A 474 8.57 -24.95 9.75
N LEU A 475 8.35 -26.12 10.34
CA LEU A 475 7.02 -26.69 10.50
C LEU A 475 6.44 -26.49 11.91
N LYS A 476 7.30 -26.45 12.93
CA LYS A 476 6.91 -26.46 14.35
C LYS A 476 6.92 -25.09 15.01
N ASP A 477 7.85 -24.25 14.61
CA ASP A 477 8.07 -22.93 15.18
C ASP A 477 8.43 -21.91 14.08
N PRO A 478 7.45 -21.52 13.25
CA PRO A 478 7.70 -20.55 12.19
C PRO A 478 8.14 -19.17 12.70
N GLU A 479 7.84 -18.84 13.95
CA GLU A 479 8.22 -17.57 14.57
C GLU A 479 9.74 -17.47 14.76
N SER A 480 10.42 -18.53 15.19
CA SER A 480 11.89 -18.53 15.27
C SER A 480 12.60 -18.53 13.93
N VAL A 481 11.92 -18.93 12.85
CA VAL A 481 12.44 -18.77 11.48
C VAL A 481 12.26 -17.32 11.03
N ASN A 482 11.10 -16.72 11.33
CA ASN A 482 10.82 -15.31 11.00
C ASN A 482 11.71 -14.33 11.76
N SER A 483 12.10 -14.63 12.99
CA SER A 483 13.00 -13.79 13.79
C SER A 483 14.40 -13.66 13.18
N LYS A 484 14.76 -14.51 12.21
CA LYS A 484 16.01 -14.40 11.44
C LYS A 484 15.97 -13.31 10.36
N GLY A 485 14.82 -12.66 10.18
CA GLY A 485 14.66 -11.54 9.25
C GLY A 485 13.83 -11.88 8.01
N TRP A 486 13.39 -10.82 7.32
CA TRP A 486 12.45 -10.90 6.20
C TRP A 486 12.92 -11.79 5.05
N GLU A 487 14.22 -11.78 4.75
CA GLU A 487 14.77 -12.62 3.67
C GLU A 487 14.54 -14.12 3.90
N PHE A 488 14.66 -14.58 5.16
CA PHE A 488 14.39 -15.97 5.52
C PHE A 488 12.91 -16.28 5.42
N THR A 489 12.05 -15.40 5.96
CA THR A 489 10.59 -15.52 5.84
C THR A 489 10.17 -15.65 4.37
N LYS A 490 10.67 -14.76 3.50
CA LYS A 490 10.35 -14.76 2.08
C LYS A 490 10.82 -16.05 1.41
N ARG A 491 12.09 -16.41 1.60
CA ARG A 491 12.71 -17.58 0.98
C ARG A 491 12.01 -18.88 1.34
N VAL A 492 11.63 -19.06 2.60
CA VAL A 492 11.02 -20.30 3.09
C VAL A 492 9.52 -20.31 2.84
N TYR A 493 8.80 -19.31 3.34
CA TYR A 493 7.33 -19.35 3.42
C TYR A 493 6.61 -18.73 2.23
N LEU A 494 7.24 -17.78 1.53
CA LEU A 494 6.62 -17.08 0.40
C LEU A 494 7.01 -17.67 -0.96
N ASP A 495 8.24 -18.18 -1.09
CA ASP A 495 8.79 -18.62 -2.37
C ASP A 495 8.70 -20.14 -2.58
N ARG A 496 8.74 -20.96 -1.52
CA ARG A 496 8.88 -22.43 -1.62
C ARG A 496 7.67 -23.26 -1.18
N GLN A 497 6.61 -22.60 -0.73
CA GLN A 497 5.43 -23.28 -0.19
C GLN A 497 4.30 -23.28 -1.22
N MET A 498 3.69 -24.44 -1.46
CA MET A 498 2.38 -24.59 -2.10
C MET A 498 1.36 -25.10 -1.06
N VAL A 499 0.07 -24.93 -1.33
CA VAL A 499 -1.01 -25.27 -0.39
C VAL A 499 -1.86 -26.41 -0.96
N ARG A 500 -2.01 -27.52 -0.24
CA ARG A 500 -3.06 -28.52 -0.49
C ARG A 500 -4.10 -28.42 0.62
N LEU A 501 -5.28 -27.90 0.30
CA LEU A 501 -6.33 -27.66 1.29
C LEU A 501 -6.92 -28.98 1.80
N ASN A 502 -7.14 -29.06 3.11
CA ASN A 502 -7.98 -30.07 3.71
C ASN A 502 -9.45 -29.70 3.50
N LEU A 503 -10.07 -30.27 2.46
CA LEU A 503 -11.43 -29.93 2.03
C LEU A 503 -12.50 -30.09 3.12
N ARG A 504 -12.34 -31.05 4.04
CA ARG A 504 -13.27 -31.19 5.18
C ARG A 504 -13.18 -29.99 6.14
N ARG A 505 -11.98 -29.47 6.41
CA ARG A 505 -11.77 -28.29 7.28
C ARG A 505 -12.13 -27.00 6.54
N PHE A 506 -11.74 -26.91 5.28
CA PHE A 506 -11.98 -25.74 4.45
C PHE A 506 -13.47 -25.61 4.09
N GLY A 507 -14.17 -26.71 3.81
CA GLY A 507 -15.61 -26.74 3.57
C GLY A 507 -16.43 -26.18 4.74
N ARG A 508 -15.99 -26.42 5.99
CA ARG A 508 -16.61 -25.76 7.15
C ARG A 508 -16.39 -24.24 7.19
N HIS A 509 -15.28 -23.74 6.64
CA HIS A 509 -15.05 -22.30 6.50
C HIS A 509 -15.90 -21.72 5.37
N LEU A 510 -15.98 -22.41 4.23
CA LEU A 510 -16.84 -22.02 3.12
C LEU A 510 -18.33 -22.02 3.50
N GLY A 511 -18.80 -23.00 4.26
CA GLY A 511 -20.18 -23.05 4.74
C GLY A 511 -20.54 -21.82 5.60
N LYS A 512 -19.65 -21.39 6.51
CA LYS A 512 -19.84 -20.16 7.28
C LYS A 512 -19.85 -18.91 6.41
N ALA A 513 -19.00 -18.86 5.39
CA ALA A 513 -18.99 -17.78 4.42
C ALA A 513 -20.28 -17.74 3.60
N TYR A 514 -20.83 -18.91 3.25
CA TYR A 514 -22.09 -19.05 2.54
C TYR A 514 -23.26 -18.56 3.38
N GLU A 515 -23.39 -19.05 4.61
CA GLU A 515 -24.41 -18.62 5.59
C GLU A 515 -24.39 -17.10 5.79
N TYR A 516 -23.19 -16.51 5.92
CA TYR A 516 -23.05 -15.06 5.99
C TYR A 516 -23.51 -14.37 4.71
N SER A 517 -23.17 -14.92 3.54
CA SER A 517 -23.50 -14.31 2.24
C SER A 517 -24.99 -14.33 1.92
N ILE A 518 -25.74 -15.34 2.37
CA ILE A 518 -27.20 -15.41 2.19
C ILE A 518 -27.98 -14.58 3.24
N SER A 519 -27.33 -14.15 4.32
CA SER A 519 -27.96 -13.40 5.42
C SER A 519 -27.62 -11.91 5.43
N SER A 520 -26.79 -11.43 4.49
CA SER A 520 -26.20 -10.07 4.47
C SER A 520 -26.71 -9.15 3.37
#